data_AF-A0A937U4W7-F1
#
_entry.id   AF-A0A937U4W7-F1
#
_cell.length_a   1.000
_cell.length_b   1.000
_cell.length_c   1.000
_cell.angle_alpha   90.00
_cell.angle_beta   90.00
_cell.angle_gamma   90.00
#
_symmetry.space_group_name_H-M   'P 1'
#
loop_
_entity.id
_entity.type
_entity.pdbx_description
1 polymer ?
#
loop_
_entity_poly.entity_id
_entity_poly.type
_entity_poly.pdbx_seq_one_letter_code
_entity_poly.pdbx_strand_id
1 'polypeptide(L)'
;MIIIGEKINGTRKSVARAIEERNEAFIQDLALKQVEAGAHYLDINAGTHPNQEPEDMVWLINTVQGVTDVTLCLDSANPHALATGIKAVNKTPMINSLSGEKDRIDGVLPLAREHKTELVVLAMDDNGIPKTGEDRLDIIRDVIDMTRQNDLPDENLFIDPLITALATDTESGNMALETMRRIKEEFPKVHLTAGLSNISYGLPERSIVNQAFVALAIASGLDSVIINPEDRDLRGILCATELVLGKDNYCLNFIKAYRSGEIGVLQETKK
;
A
#
# COMPACT_ATOMS: atom_id res chain seq x y z
N MET A 1 11.72 0.86 5.37
CA MET A 1 10.25 0.67 5.26
C MET A 1 9.65 1.69 4.30
N ILE A 2 9.05 1.23 3.21
CA ILE A 2 8.28 2.03 2.26
C ILE A 2 6.88 2.28 2.83
N ILE A 3 6.33 3.48 2.61
CA ILE A 3 5.01 3.89 3.11
C ILE A 3 4.18 4.38 1.94
N ILE A 4 3.03 3.77 1.74
CA ILE A 4 2.01 4.15 0.76
C ILE A 4 0.89 4.82 1.55
N GLY A 5 0.67 6.11 1.33
CA GLY A 5 -0.33 6.89 2.05
C GLY A 5 -1.75 6.65 1.54
N GLU A 6 -2.65 6.14 2.39
CA GLU A 6 -3.98 5.64 2.00
C GLU A 6 -5.11 6.69 1.96
N LYS A 7 -4.83 7.96 2.28
CA LYS A 7 -5.90 8.90 2.69
C LYS A 7 -6.73 9.43 1.53
N ILE A 8 -6.19 9.42 0.31
CA ILE A 8 -6.88 9.88 -0.91
C ILE A 8 -7.66 8.70 -1.49
N ASN A 9 -8.69 8.30 -0.76
CA ASN A 9 -9.54 7.16 -1.11
C ASN A 9 -11.02 7.56 -1.06
N GLY A 10 -11.67 7.54 -2.22
CA GLY A 10 -13.07 7.97 -2.40
C GLY A 10 -14.11 7.13 -1.66
N THR A 11 -13.76 5.97 -1.10
CA THR A 11 -14.65 5.25 -0.18
C THR A 11 -14.84 6.01 1.15
N ARG A 12 -13.94 6.94 1.47
CA ARG A 12 -14.04 7.82 2.64
C ARG A 12 -14.97 8.98 2.31
N LYS A 13 -16.04 9.15 3.10
CA LYS A 13 -17.09 10.16 2.88
C LYS A 13 -16.57 11.59 2.58
N SER A 14 -15.52 12.03 3.28
CA SER A 14 -14.94 13.36 3.06
C SER A 14 -14.22 13.48 1.71
N VAL A 15 -13.55 12.42 1.26
CA VAL A 15 -12.87 12.38 -0.04
C VAL A 15 -13.89 12.22 -1.16
N ALA A 16 -14.90 11.36 -0.99
CA ALA A 16 -16.01 11.23 -1.93
C ALA A 16 -16.65 12.59 -2.26
N ARG A 17 -16.97 13.35 -1.20
CA ARG A 17 -17.52 14.69 -1.32
C ARG A 17 -16.57 15.66 -2.03
N ALA A 18 -15.28 15.61 -1.72
CA ALA A 18 -14.28 16.45 -2.38
C ALA A 18 -14.13 16.13 -3.87
N ILE A 19 -14.25 14.86 -4.26
CA ILE A 19 -14.27 14.45 -5.68
C ILE A 19 -15.51 14.99 -6.38
N GLU A 20 -16.70 14.82 -5.77
CA GLU A 20 -17.98 15.29 -6.30
C GLU A 20 -18.00 16.82 -6.49
N GLU A 21 -17.50 17.57 -5.51
CA GLU A 21 -17.44 19.03 -5.54
C GLU A 21 -16.22 19.58 -6.30
N ARG A 22 -15.36 18.72 -6.87
CA ARG A 22 -14.06 19.07 -7.47
C ARG A 22 -13.24 20.01 -6.56
N ASN A 23 -13.22 19.72 -5.26
CA ASN A 23 -12.52 20.50 -4.25
C ASN A 23 -11.02 20.18 -4.24
N GLU A 24 -10.27 20.85 -5.12
CA GLU A 24 -8.82 20.66 -5.27
C GLU A 24 -8.06 20.94 -3.97
N ALA A 25 -8.41 22.02 -3.27
CA ALA A 25 -7.70 22.44 -2.06
C ALA A 25 -7.73 21.37 -0.97
N PHE A 26 -8.85 20.66 -0.81
CA PHE A 26 -8.96 19.56 0.14
C PHE A 26 -8.06 18.38 -0.22
N ILE A 27 -8.04 17.97 -1.50
CA ILE A 27 -7.21 16.85 -1.97
C ILE A 27 -5.72 17.20 -1.90
N GLN A 28 -5.36 18.43 -2.27
CA GLN A 28 -3.99 18.95 -2.17
C GLN A 28 -3.50 18.99 -0.73
N ASP A 29 -4.31 19.46 0.21
CA ASP A 29 -3.99 19.45 1.65
C ASP A 29 -3.76 18.02 2.17
N LEU A 30 -4.62 17.06 1.78
CA LEU A 30 -4.43 15.64 2.12
C LEU A 30 -3.15 15.06 1.52
N ALA A 31 -2.80 15.42 0.28
CA ALA A 31 -1.56 14.98 -0.35
C ALA A 31 -0.35 15.51 0.42
N LEU A 32 -0.29 16.82 0.66
CA LEU A 32 0.82 17.48 1.36
C LEU A 32 1.01 16.92 2.77
N LYS A 33 -0.06 16.76 3.55
CA LYS A 33 0.03 16.17 4.91
C LYS A 33 0.63 14.77 4.92
N GLN A 34 0.27 13.93 3.95
CA GLN A 34 0.82 12.59 3.85
C GLN A 34 2.30 12.60 3.45
N VAL A 35 2.69 13.50 2.54
CA VAL A 35 4.10 13.69 2.14
C VAL A 35 4.93 14.22 3.32
N GLU A 36 4.43 15.20 4.04
CA GLU A 36 5.06 15.75 5.26
C GLU A 36 5.20 14.68 6.36
N ALA A 37 4.24 13.75 6.44
CA ALA A 37 4.28 12.60 7.34
C ALA A 37 5.18 11.44 6.85
N GLY A 38 5.88 11.61 5.72
CA GLY A 38 6.88 10.67 5.22
C GLY A 38 6.34 9.56 4.30
N ALA A 39 5.22 9.79 3.62
CA ALA A 39 4.75 8.90 2.56
C ALA A 39 5.73 8.87 1.38
N HIS A 40 6.07 7.67 0.92
CA HIS A 40 6.93 7.43 -0.26
C HIS A 40 6.10 7.31 -1.54
N TYR A 41 4.84 6.87 -1.40
CA TYR A 41 3.83 6.86 -2.44
C TYR A 41 2.54 7.46 -1.89
N LEU A 42 1.71 8.02 -2.78
CA LEU A 42 0.34 8.39 -2.45
C LEU A 42 -0.62 7.47 -3.19
N ASP A 43 -1.45 6.74 -2.44
CA ASP A 43 -2.53 5.93 -2.99
C ASP A 43 -3.63 6.84 -3.55
N ILE A 44 -4.02 6.59 -4.80
CA ILE A 44 -5.04 7.35 -5.52
C ILE A 44 -6.16 6.39 -5.88
N ASN A 45 -7.17 6.34 -5.01
CA ASN A 45 -8.37 5.55 -5.20
C ASN A 45 -9.57 6.48 -5.40
N ALA A 46 -10.13 6.50 -6.61
CA ALA A 46 -11.28 7.34 -6.91
C ALA A 46 -12.53 6.89 -6.15
N GLY A 47 -12.71 5.58 -5.94
CA GLY A 47 -13.83 5.03 -5.18
C GLY A 47 -15.23 5.41 -5.70
N THR A 48 -15.32 5.87 -6.95
CA THR A 48 -16.56 6.35 -7.58
C THR A 48 -17.16 5.29 -8.51
N HIS A 49 -18.32 5.58 -9.09
CA HIS A 49 -19.02 4.63 -9.95
C HIS A 49 -18.15 4.23 -11.16
N PRO A 50 -18.08 2.96 -11.60
CA PRO A 50 -17.12 2.50 -12.62
C PRO A 50 -17.12 3.30 -13.94
N ASN A 51 -18.26 3.86 -14.33
CA ASN A 51 -18.38 4.70 -15.54
C ASN A 51 -17.75 6.10 -15.38
N GLN A 52 -17.69 6.62 -14.15
CA GLN A 52 -17.16 7.96 -13.83
C GLN A 52 -15.71 7.88 -13.32
N GLU A 53 -15.34 6.75 -12.73
CA GLU A 53 -14.03 6.47 -12.15
C GLU A 53 -12.82 6.86 -13.01
N PRO A 54 -12.79 6.63 -14.35
CA PRO A 54 -11.66 7.06 -15.17
C PRO A 54 -11.46 8.58 -15.20
N GLU A 55 -12.54 9.36 -15.24
CA GLU A 55 -12.45 10.83 -15.23
C GLU A 55 -12.03 11.33 -13.85
N ASP A 56 -12.60 10.77 -12.79
CA ASP A 56 -12.25 11.14 -11.42
C ASP A 56 -10.80 10.79 -11.08
N MET A 57 -10.31 9.64 -11.56
CA MET A 57 -8.91 9.25 -11.40
C MET A 57 -7.99 10.27 -12.08
N VAL A 58 -8.28 10.71 -13.30
CA VAL A 58 -7.49 11.76 -13.98
C VAL A 58 -7.52 13.07 -13.21
N TRP A 59 -8.69 13.49 -12.70
CA TRP A 59 -8.80 14.71 -11.91
C TRP A 59 -7.98 14.62 -10.62
N LEU A 60 -8.06 13.50 -9.88
CA LEU A 60 -7.27 13.27 -8.67
C LEU A 60 -5.76 13.31 -8.96
N ILE A 61 -5.31 12.59 -10.00
CA ILE A 61 -3.90 12.55 -10.41
C ILE A 61 -3.37 13.96 -10.67
N ASN A 62 -4.08 14.74 -11.50
CA ASN A 62 -3.66 16.10 -11.83
C ASN A 62 -3.66 17.03 -10.61
N THR A 63 -4.67 16.89 -9.75
CA THR A 63 -4.80 17.68 -8.51
C THR A 63 -3.63 17.43 -7.56
N VAL A 64 -3.26 16.16 -7.34
CA VAL A 64 -2.17 15.77 -6.44
C VAL A 64 -0.80 16.17 -7.00
N GLN A 65 -0.55 15.90 -8.28
CA GLN A 65 0.73 16.26 -8.92
C GLN A 65 0.94 17.78 -9.02
N GLY A 66 -0.12 18.58 -8.86
CA GLY A 66 -0.03 20.04 -8.80
C GLY A 66 0.69 20.57 -7.55
N VAL A 67 0.82 19.76 -6.49
CA VAL A 67 1.41 20.19 -5.21
C VAL A 67 2.53 19.30 -4.70
N THR A 68 2.75 18.13 -5.28
CA THR A 68 3.82 17.22 -4.86
C THR A 68 4.38 16.41 -6.04
N ASP A 69 5.63 16.01 -5.87
CA ASP A 69 6.41 15.19 -6.81
C ASP A 69 6.46 13.71 -6.42
N VAL A 70 5.82 13.32 -5.31
CA VAL A 70 5.81 11.94 -4.82
C VAL A 70 5.12 11.00 -5.81
N THR A 71 5.67 9.80 -6.00
CA THR A 71 5.14 8.80 -6.93
C THR A 71 3.73 8.39 -6.52
N LEU A 72 2.83 8.27 -7.51
CA LEU A 72 1.45 7.85 -7.26
C LEU A 72 1.32 6.33 -7.32
N CYS A 73 0.47 5.79 -6.45
CA CYS A 73 0.00 4.42 -6.47
C CYS A 73 -1.44 4.45 -6.99
N LEU A 74 -1.67 4.01 -8.23
CA LEU A 74 -3.00 4.02 -8.84
C LEU A 74 -3.80 2.82 -8.35
N ASP A 75 -4.80 3.07 -7.50
CA ASP A 75 -5.62 2.03 -6.87
C ASP A 75 -7.00 1.97 -7.51
N SER A 76 -7.23 0.90 -8.29
CA SER A 76 -8.53 0.66 -8.92
C SER A 76 -8.75 -0.80 -9.35
N ALA A 77 -9.98 -1.27 -9.13
CA ALA A 77 -10.49 -2.53 -9.67
C ALA A 77 -10.88 -2.43 -11.16
N ASN A 78 -10.87 -1.23 -11.76
CA ASN A 78 -11.30 -0.96 -13.12
C ASN A 78 -10.10 -0.76 -14.06
N PRO A 79 -9.83 -1.69 -14.99
CA PRO A 79 -8.71 -1.58 -15.93
C PRO A 79 -8.78 -0.33 -16.80
N HIS A 80 -9.98 0.17 -17.13
CA HIS A 80 -10.12 1.39 -17.92
C HIS A 80 -9.71 2.63 -17.12
N ALA A 81 -10.01 2.68 -15.83
CA ALA A 81 -9.54 3.75 -14.96
C ALA A 81 -8.00 3.74 -14.89
N LEU A 82 -7.38 2.58 -14.65
CA LEU A 82 -5.92 2.42 -14.64
C LEU A 82 -5.28 2.85 -15.97
N ALA A 83 -5.81 2.36 -17.11
CA ALA A 83 -5.31 2.71 -18.44
C ALA A 83 -5.41 4.21 -18.76
N THR A 84 -6.41 4.89 -18.20
CA THR A 84 -6.58 6.34 -18.34
C THR A 84 -5.64 7.09 -17.38
N GLY A 85 -5.57 6.65 -16.12
CA GLY A 85 -4.74 7.26 -15.09
C GLY A 85 -3.25 7.21 -15.44
N ILE A 86 -2.74 6.08 -15.93
CA ILE A 86 -1.33 5.94 -16.36
C ILE A 86 -0.93 6.93 -17.46
N LYS A 87 -1.88 7.44 -18.26
CA LYS A 87 -1.59 8.46 -19.27
C LYS A 87 -1.52 9.88 -18.70
N ALA A 88 -2.08 10.11 -17.51
CA ALA A 88 -2.15 11.41 -16.83
C ALA A 88 -1.01 11.64 -15.82
N VAL A 89 -0.28 10.58 -15.43
CA VAL A 89 0.84 10.69 -14.50
C VAL A 89 2.08 11.31 -15.15
N ASN A 90 2.82 12.11 -14.39
CA ASN A 90 4.07 12.74 -14.80
C ASN A 90 5.28 11.80 -14.66
N LYS A 91 5.17 10.79 -13.77
CA LYS A 91 6.19 9.79 -13.47
C LYS A 91 5.55 8.41 -13.49
N THR A 92 6.30 7.38 -13.90
CA THR A 92 5.81 5.99 -13.88
C THR A 92 5.21 5.68 -12.51
N PRO A 93 3.92 5.30 -12.43
CA PRO A 93 3.27 5.05 -11.15
C PRO A 93 3.52 3.61 -10.68
N MET A 94 3.16 3.34 -9.43
CA MET A 94 2.83 1.99 -8.97
C MET A 94 1.38 1.68 -9.35
N ILE A 95 1.08 0.43 -9.71
CA ILE A 95 -0.30 -0.03 -9.90
C ILE A 95 -0.72 -0.88 -8.70
N ASN A 96 -1.89 -0.56 -8.14
CA ASN A 96 -2.58 -1.33 -7.13
C ASN A 96 -3.94 -1.80 -7.71
N SER A 97 -4.09 -3.05 -8.12
CA SER A 97 -3.13 -4.18 -8.06
C SER A 97 -3.36 -5.20 -9.19
N LEU A 98 -2.48 -6.18 -9.32
CA LEU A 98 -2.73 -7.43 -10.06
C LEU A 98 -3.17 -8.52 -9.07
N SER A 99 -3.95 -9.50 -9.54
CA SER A 99 -4.27 -10.74 -8.83
C SER A 99 -4.23 -11.91 -9.82
N GLY A 100 -4.45 -13.13 -9.34
CA GLY A 100 -4.61 -14.33 -10.18
C GLY A 100 -5.96 -14.41 -10.89
N GLU A 101 -6.86 -13.44 -10.70
CA GLU A 101 -8.14 -13.39 -11.41
C GLU A 101 -7.92 -13.11 -12.89
N LYS A 102 -8.61 -13.86 -13.75
CA LYS A 102 -8.38 -13.80 -15.20
C LYS A 102 -8.61 -12.39 -15.76
N ASP A 103 -9.72 -11.75 -15.36
CA ASP A 103 -10.06 -10.40 -15.82
C ASP A 103 -9.05 -9.35 -15.33
N ARG A 104 -8.45 -9.56 -14.15
CA ARG A 104 -7.38 -8.68 -13.63
C ARG A 104 -6.10 -8.86 -14.41
N ILE A 105 -5.72 -10.09 -14.74
CA ILE A 105 -4.55 -10.38 -15.59
C ILE A 105 -4.72 -9.71 -16.95
N ASP A 106 -5.83 -9.97 -17.64
CA ASP A 106 -6.08 -9.47 -19.00
C ASP A 106 -6.12 -7.93 -19.05
N GLY A 107 -6.61 -7.29 -17.97
CA GLY A 107 -6.74 -5.84 -17.89
C GLY A 107 -5.51 -5.08 -17.38
N VAL A 108 -4.74 -5.66 -16.44
CA VAL A 108 -3.68 -4.94 -15.70
C VAL A 108 -2.28 -5.31 -16.17
N LEU A 109 -2.02 -6.60 -16.44
CA LEU A 109 -0.68 -7.07 -16.80
C LEU A 109 -0.13 -6.38 -18.06
N PRO A 110 -0.92 -6.14 -19.14
CA PRO A 110 -0.43 -5.39 -20.30
C PRO A 110 -0.01 -3.96 -19.95
N LEU A 111 -0.77 -3.28 -19.07
CA LEU A 111 -0.45 -1.92 -18.62
C LEU A 111 0.85 -1.88 -17.81
N ALA A 112 0.98 -2.81 -16.85
CA ALA A 112 2.19 -2.92 -16.03
C ALA A 112 3.43 -3.18 -16.92
N ARG A 113 3.31 -4.09 -17.90
CA ARG A 113 4.37 -4.41 -18.85
C ARG A 113 4.76 -3.22 -19.73
N GLU A 114 3.78 -2.57 -20.36
CA GLU A 114 4.01 -1.46 -21.30
C GLU A 114 4.76 -0.31 -20.63
N HIS A 115 4.37 0.00 -19.38
CA HIS A 115 4.91 1.13 -18.63
C HIS A 115 6.02 0.76 -17.63
N LYS A 116 6.33 -0.53 -17.49
CA LYS A 116 7.29 -1.09 -16.54
C LYS A 116 7.06 -0.59 -15.11
N THR A 117 5.80 -0.63 -14.68
CA THR A 117 5.40 -0.12 -13.37
C THR A 117 5.92 -1.02 -12.25
N GLU A 118 6.00 -0.45 -11.05
CA GLU A 118 5.90 -1.26 -9.84
C GLU A 118 4.46 -1.78 -9.72
N LEU A 119 4.29 -2.97 -9.16
CA LEU A 119 3.01 -3.67 -9.18
C LEU A 119 2.73 -4.34 -7.84
N VAL A 120 1.66 -3.93 -7.19
CA VAL A 120 1.10 -4.69 -6.07
C VAL A 120 0.45 -5.96 -6.61
N VAL A 121 0.78 -7.11 -6.04
CA VAL A 121 0.23 -8.42 -6.43
C VAL A 121 -0.50 -9.02 -5.24
N LEU A 122 -1.81 -9.22 -5.37
CA LEU A 122 -2.65 -9.80 -4.33
C LEU A 122 -2.67 -11.34 -4.45
N ALA A 123 -2.52 -12.02 -3.33
CA ALA A 123 -2.57 -13.48 -3.24
C ALA A 123 -4.02 -14.04 -3.29
N MET A 124 -4.76 -13.74 -4.36
CA MET A 124 -6.10 -14.25 -4.64
C MET A 124 -6.32 -14.50 -6.12
N ASP A 125 -7.32 -15.30 -6.45
CA ASP A 125 -7.72 -15.68 -7.82
C ASP A 125 -9.25 -15.61 -8.01
N ASP A 126 -9.76 -16.18 -9.09
CA ASP A 126 -11.20 -16.25 -9.40
C ASP A 126 -12.02 -16.99 -8.32
N ASN A 127 -11.37 -17.77 -7.44
CA ASN A 127 -12.01 -18.46 -6.30
C ASN A 127 -12.01 -17.59 -5.03
N GLY A 128 -11.45 -16.38 -5.09
CA GLY A 128 -11.34 -15.44 -3.99
C GLY A 128 -10.07 -15.61 -3.17
N ILE A 129 -10.13 -15.20 -1.90
CA ILE A 129 -8.99 -15.24 -0.99
C ILE A 129 -8.78 -16.67 -0.47
N PRO A 130 -7.60 -17.30 -0.68
CA PRO A 130 -7.34 -18.63 -0.17
C PRO A 130 -7.25 -18.66 1.36
N LYS A 131 -7.62 -19.82 1.91
CA LYS A 131 -7.70 -20.05 3.37
C LYS A 131 -6.37 -20.43 4.00
N THR A 132 -5.41 -20.93 3.21
CA THR A 132 -4.13 -21.39 3.73
C THR A 132 -2.98 -20.59 3.13
N GLY A 133 -1.85 -20.54 3.85
CA GLY A 133 -0.64 -19.92 3.34
C GLY A 133 -0.03 -20.65 2.14
N GLU A 134 -0.23 -21.97 2.01
CA GLU A 134 0.24 -22.72 0.83
C GLU A 134 -0.54 -22.32 -0.42
N ASP A 135 -1.86 -22.29 -0.34
CA ASP A 135 -2.69 -21.93 -1.50
C ASP A 135 -2.41 -20.48 -1.96
N ARG A 136 -2.09 -19.58 -1.02
CA ARG A 136 -1.62 -18.22 -1.34
C ARG A 136 -0.29 -18.24 -2.07
N LEU A 137 0.66 -19.08 -1.66
CA LEU A 137 1.95 -19.23 -2.31
C LEU A 137 1.82 -19.82 -3.72
N ASP A 138 0.91 -20.76 -3.93
CA ASP A 138 0.65 -21.31 -5.27
C ASP A 138 0.20 -20.21 -6.24
N ILE A 139 -0.75 -19.36 -5.83
CA ILE A 139 -1.17 -18.19 -6.63
C ILE A 139 0.00 -17.23 -6.88
N ILE A 140 0.80 -16.95 -5.84
CA ILE A 140 1.96 -16.05 -5.96
C ILE A 140 2.99 -16.62 -6.94
N ARG A 141 3.28 -17.92 -6.90
CA ARG A 141 4.18 -18.61 -7.84
C ARG A 141 3.69 -18.43 -9.27
N ASP A 142 2.40 -18.70 -9.51
CA ASP A 142 1.79 -18.58 -10.84
C ASP A 142 1.85 -17.14 -11.38
N VAL A 143 1.51 -16.15 -10.55
CA VAL A 143 1.55 -14.74 -10.96
C VAL A 143 2.99 -14.26 -11.17
N ILE A 144 3.94 -14.64 -10.32
CA ILE A 144 5.35 -14.28 -10.50
C ILE A 144 5.89 -14.86 -11.81
N ASP A 145 5.63 -16.14 -12.10
CA ASP A 145 6.06 -16.75 -13.36
C ASP A 145 5.44 -16.04 -14.58
N MET A 146 4.18 -15.63 -14.48
CA MET A 146 3.51 -14.85 -15.51
C MET A 146 4.14 -13.46 -15.70
N THR A 147 4.46 -12.75 -14.61
CA THR A 147 5.12 -11.43 -14.69
C THR A 147 6.52 -11.53 -15.31
N ARG A 148 7.30 -12.56 -14.96
CA ARG A 148 8.62 -12.84 -15.55
C ARG A 148 8.54 -13.10 -17.06
N GLN A 149 7.53 -13.84 -17.51
CA GLN A 149 7.26 -14.08 -18.93
C GLN A 149 6.85 -12.80 -19.69
N ASN A 150 6.46 -11.75 -18.96
CA ASN A 150 6.02 -10.46 -19.49
C ASN A 150 7.02 -9.32 -19.21
N ASP A 151 8.30 -9.65 -19.02
CA ASP A 151 9.40 -8.69 -18.84
C ASP A 151 9.24 -7.78 -17.61
N LEU A 152 8.49 -8.21 -16.59
CA LEU A 152 8.37 -7.54 -15.30
C LEU A 152 9.31 -8.22 -14.29
N PRO A 153 10.35 -7.53 -13.80
CA PRO A 153 11.30 -8.11 -12.86
C PRO A 153 10.68 -8.24 -11.47
N ASP A 154 11.06 -9.30 -10.74
CA ASP A 154 10.66 -9.54 -9.35
C ASP A 154 10.86 -8.32 -8.43
N GLU A 155 11.90 -7.52 -8.68
CA GLU A 155 12.24 -6.31 -7.91
C GLU A 155 11.17 -5.21 -8.00
N ASN A 156 10.29 -5.27 -9.00
CA ASN A 156 9.15 -4.34 -9.15
C ASN A 156 7.86 -4.85 -8.47
N LEU A 157 7.86 -6.08 -7.94
CA LEU A 157 6.67 -6.72 -7.41
C LEU A 157 6.53 -6.48 -5.90
N PHE A 158 5.35 -6.04 -5.49
CA PHE A 158 4.97 -5.81 -4.10
C PHE A 158 3.88 -6.82 -3.73
N ILE A 159 4.27 -7.97 -3.20
CA ILE A 159 3.36 -9.07 -2.90
C ILE A 159 2.58 -8.77 -1.62
N ASP A 160 1.25 -8.71 -1.72
CA ASP A 160 0.34 -8.65 -0.58
C ASP A 160 -0.24 -10.05 -0.31
N PRO A 161 0.10 -10.69 0.82
CA PRO A 161 -0.41 -12.01 1.16
C PRO A 161 -1.88 -11.99 1.63
N LEU A 162 -2.58 -10.84 1.58
CA LEU A 162 -3.97 -10.64 1.96
C LEU A 162 -4.27 -11.02 3.41
N ILE A 163 -3.91 -10.13 4.32
CA ILE A 163 -4.16 -10.33 5.76
C ILE A 163 -5.66 -10.32 6.04
N THR A 164 -6.15 -11.36 6.70
CA THR A 164 -7.53 -11.51 7.15
C THR A 164 -7.70 -11.06 8.61
N ALA A 165 -8.94 -10.77 9.02
CA ALA A 165 -9.22 -10.24 10.35
C ALA A 165 -9.04 -11.28 11.46
N LEU A 166 -8.35 -10.92 12.54
CA LEU A 166 -8.23 -11.76 13.75
C LEU A 166 -9.58 -12.06 14.40
N ALA A 167 -10.54 -11.13 14.26
CA ALA A 167 -11.90 -11.33 14.79
C ALA A 167 -12.65 -12.49 14.11
N THR A 168 -12.26 -12.84 12.87
CA THR A 168 -12.86 -13.96 12.13
C THR A 168 -12.07 -15.25 12.29
N ASP A 169 -10.74 -15.17 12.40
CA ASP A 169 -9.85 -16.31 12.62
C ASP A 169 -8.61 -15.86 13.39
N THR A 170 -8.43 -16.40 14.60
CA THR A 170 -7.33 -16.05 15.51
C THR A 170 -5.95 -16.45 14.98
N GLU A 171 -5.87 -17.40 14.05
CA GLU A 171 -4.61 -17.81 13.42
C GLU A 171 -4.21 -16.93 12.23
N SER A 172 -5.08 -15.99 11.79
CA SER A 172 -4.81 -15.10 10.65
C SER A 172 -3.47 -14.39 10.74
N GLY A 173 -3.09 -13.95 11.95
CA GLY A 173 -1.80 -13.29 12.18
C GLY A 173 -0.61 -14.21 11.94
N ASN A 174 -0.60 -15.40 12.56
CA ASN A 174 0.48 -16.38 12.40
C ASN A 174 0.60 -16.86 10.95
N MET A 175 -0.54 -17.16 10.31
CA MET A 175 -0.57 -17.56 8.90
C MET A 175 0.03 -16.47 8.00
N ALA A 176 -0.35 -15.21 8.18
CA ALA A 176 0.20 -14.11 7.38
C ALA A 176 1.71 -13.96 7.59
N LEU A 177 2.18 -14.00 8.84
CA LEU A 177 3.61 -13.89 9.16
C LEU A 177 4.44 -15.03 8.58
N GLU A 178 3.91 -16.26 8.58
CA GLU A 178 4.58 -17.41 8.00
C GLU A 178 4.58 -17.36 6.48
N THR A 179 3.45 -16.96 5.88
CA THR A 179 3.35 -16.76 4.42
C THR A 179 4.38 -15.72 3.95
N MET A 180 4.54 -14.61 4.67
CA MET A 180 5.56 -13.59 4.38
C MET A 180 6.99 -14.17 4.39
N ARG A 181 7.35 -14.96 5.41
CA ARG A 181 8.69 -15.59 5.47
C ARG A 181 8.93 -16.49 4.26
N ARG A 182 7.97 -17.35 3.94
CA ARG A 182 8.07 -18.27 2.81
C ARG A 182 8.16 -17.55 1.47
N ILE A 183 7.40 -16.48 1.26
CA ILE A 183 7.53 -15.64 0.06
C ILE A 183 8.95 -15.08 -0.04
N LYS A 184 9.53 -14.55 1.06
CA LYS A 184 10.90 -14.02 1.03
C LYS A 184 11.97 -15.09 0.82
N GLU A 185 11.76 -16.29 1.32
CA GLU A 185 12.65 -17.42 1.09
C GLU A 185 12.63 -17.89 -0.37
N GLU A 186 11.44 -18.01 -0.97
CA GLU A 186 11.27 -18.45 -2.37
C GLU A 186 11.61 -17.35 -3.38
N PHE A 187 11.31 -16.09 -3.05
CA PHE A 187 11.43 -14.93 -3.93
C PHE A 187 12.17 -13.78 -3.23
N PRO A 188 13.49 -13.88 -3.00
CA PRO A 188 14.24 -12.90 -2.20
C PRO A 188 14.27 -11.49 -2.80
N LYS A 189 13.96 -11.34 -4.09
CA LYS A 189 13.97 -10.07 -4.81
C LYS A 189 12.65 -9.31 -4.75
N VAL A 190 11.53 -9.96 -4.42
CA VAL A 190 10.25 -9.24 -4.34
C VAL A 190 10.18 -8.40 -3.08
N HIS A 191 9.38 -7.34 -3.15
CA HIS A 191 8.95 -6.60 -1.98
C HIS A 191 7.71 -7.25 -1.39
N LEU A 192 7.61 -7.25 -0.05
CA LEU A 192 6.36 -7.59 0.65
C LEU A 192 5.62 -6.31 1.03
N THR A 193 4.31 -6.26 0.74
CA THR A 193 3.42 -5.15 1.12
C THR A 193 2.22 -5.65 1.92
N ALA A 194 1.58 -4.74 2.66
CA ALA A 194 0.37 -5.05 3.40
C ALA A 194 -0.46 -3.80 3.72
N GLY A 195 -1.79 -3.90 3.51
CA GLY A 195 -2.76 -3.03 4.17
C GLY A 195 -2.98 -3.44 5.63
N LEU A 196 -2.52 -2.64 6.59
CA LEU A 196 -2.53 -3.04 8.01
C LEU A 196 -3.92 -3.06 8.65
N SER A 197 -4.89 -2.32 8.11
CA SER A 197 -6.19 -2.18 8.77
C SER A 197 -7.00 -3.47 8.84
N ASN A 198 -6.73 -4.46 7.98
CA ASN A 198 -7.54 -5.67 7.87
C ASN A 198 -7.39 -6.60 9.08
N ILE A 199 -6.17 -6.73 9.63
CA ILE A 199 -5.89 -7.62 10.76
C ILE A 199 -6.75 -7.32 11.99
N SER A 200 -7.04 -6.05 12.23
CA SER A 200 -7.75 -5.55 13.40
C SER A 200 -9.24 -5.28 13.16
N TYR A 201 -9.75 -5.56 11.96
CA TYR A 201 -11.15 -5.30 11.65
C TYR A 201 -12.08 -6.06 12.62
N GLY A 202 -13.08 -5.36 13.17
CA GLY A 202 -14.01 -5.90 14.16
C GLY A 202 -13.54 -5.87 15.62
N LEU A 203 -12.31 -5.40 15.91
CA LEU A 203 -11.78 -5.30 17.28
C LEU A 203 -11.82 -3.86 17.82
N PRO A 204 -11.89 -3.66 19.16
CA PRO A 204 -11.60 -2.37 19.78
C PRO A 204 -10.10 -2.07 19.76
N GLU A 205 -9.71 -0.80 19.98
CA GLU A 205 -8.30 -0.38 20.09
C GLU A 205 -7.40 -0.86 18.93
N ARG A 206 -7.94 -0.80 17.71
CA ARG A 206 -7.34 -1.35 16.49
C ARG A 206 -5.90 -0.91 16.23
N SER A 207 -5.54 0.32 16.62
CA SER A 207 -4.17 0.83 16.43
C SER A 207 -3.15 -0.02 17.20
N ILE A 208 -3.48 -0.48 18.42
CA ILE A 208 -2.57 -1.34 19.22
C ILE A 208 -2.34 -2.67 18.50
N VAL A 209 -3.40 -3.27 17.95
CA VAL A 209 -3.30 -4.53 17.19
C VAL A 209 -2.47 -4.33 15.92
N ASN A 210 -2.71 -3.24 15.17
CA ASN A 210 -1.94 -2.92 13.97
C ASN A 210 -0.45 -2.71 14.27
N GLN A 211 -0.13 -2.01 15.37
CA GLN A 211 1.24 -1.78 15.84
C GLN A 211 1.95 -3.09 16.22
N ALA A 212 1.29 -3.96 16.99
CA ALA A 212 1.86 -5.25 17.35
C ALA A 212 2.11 -6.13 16.12
N PHE A 213 1.14 -6.18 15.21
CA PHE A 213 1.24 -6.96 13.99
C PHE A 213 2.36 -6.45 13.06
N VAL A 214 2.44 -5.14 12.82
CA VAL A 214 3.45 -4.62 11.89
C VAL A 214 4.87 -4.87 12.39
N ALA A 215 5.12 -4.78 13.70
CA ALA A 215 6.44 -5.09 14.26
C ALA A 215 6.87 -6.53 13.93
N LEU A 216 5.93 -7.48 14.04
CA LEU A 216 6.17 -8.88 13.68
C LEU A 216 6.29 -9.06 12.16
N ALA A 217 5.48 -8.37 11.38
CA ALA A 217 5.51 -8.46 9.92
C ALA A 217 6.84 -7.96 9.33
N ILE A 218 7.38 -6.86 9.86
CA ILE A 218 8.72 -6.36 9.48
C ILE A 218 9.80 -7.39 9.80
N ALA A 219 9.71 -8.05 10.95
CA ALA A 219 10.62 -9.14 11.32
C ALA A 219 10.46 -10.38 10.41
N SER A 220 9.26 -10.60 9.87
CA SER A 220 8.97 -11.62 8.85
C SER A 220 9.34 -11.21 7.41
N GLY A 221 9.83 -9.99 7.20
CA GLY A 221 10.34 -9.54 5.90
C GLY A 221 9.48 -8.50 5.16
N LEU A 222 8.46 -7.93 5.81
CA LEU A 222 7.66 -6.84 5.22
C LEU A 222 8.57 -5.65 4.82
N ASP A 223 8.35 -5.12 3.61
CA ASP A 223 9.15 -4.02 3.03
C ASP A 223 8.35 -2.71 2.90
N SER A 224 7.03 -2.81 2.69
CA SER A 224 6.12 -1.68 2.53
C SER A 224 4.78 -1.86 3.27
N VAL A 225 4.11 -0.73 3.55
CA VAL A 225 2.79 -0.70 4.18
C VAL A 225 1.87 0.33 3.51
N ILE A 226 0.59 -0.02 3.35
CA ILE A 226 -0.47 0.91 2.97
C ILE A 226 -1.20 1.32 4.24
N ILE A 227 -0.99 2.57 4.68
CA ILE A 227 -1.44 3.07 5.98
C ILE A 227 -1.76 4.58 5.93
N ASN A 228 -2.40 5.08 6.99
CA ASN A 228 -2.38 6.51 7.30
C ASN A 228 -0.98 6.92 7.83
N PRO A 229 -0.17 7.69 7.07
CA PRO A 229 1.16 8.09 7.54
C PRO A 229 1.11 9.10 8.70
N GLU A 230 -0.02 9.77 8.89
CA GLU A 230 -0.22 10.71 10.01
C GLU A 230 -0.37 9.99 11.37
N ASP A 231 -0.49 8.65 11.40
CA ASP A 231 -0.47 7.88 12.65
C ASP A 231 0.96 7.84 13.22
N ARG A 232 1.25 8.81 14.08
CA ARG A 232 2.57 9.02 14.70
C ARG A 232 2.99 7.86 15.61
N ASP A 233 2.04 7.17 16.24
CA ASP A 233 2.34 6.02 17.09
C ASP A 233 2.75 4.83 16.23
N LEU A 234 2.00 4.56 15.16
CA LEU A 234 2.37 3.55 14.17
C LEU A 234 3.71 3.88 13.51
N ARG A 235 3.95 5.13 13.11
CA ARG A 235 5.24 5.60 12.57
C ARG A 235 6.38 5.36 13.56
N GLY A 236 6.14 5.59 14.85
CA GLY A 236 7.05 5.28 15.95
C GLY A 236 7.45 3.80 15.97
N ILE A 237 6.47 2.91 15.88
CA ILE A 237 6.69 1.45 15.84
C ILE A 237 7.46 1.05 14.58
N LEU A 238 7.11 1.55 13.40
CA LEU A 238 7.84 1.26 12.16
C LEU A 238 9.34 1.60 12.29
N CYS A 239 9.65 2.80 12.79
CA CYS A 239 11.04 3.25 12.95
C CYS A 239 11.77 2.45 14.04
N ALA A 240 11.10 2.19 15.17
CA ALA A 240 11.67 1.45 16.28
C ALA A 240 11.97 -0.01 15.90
N THR A 241 11.07 -0.66 15.16
CA THR A 241 11.27 -2.05 14.73
C THR A 241 12.44 -2.17 13.75
N GLU A 242 12.55 -1.29 12.75
CA GLU A 242 13.71 -1.29 11.84
C GLU A 242 15.03 -1.04 12.59
N LEU A 243 15.03 -0.16 13.60
CA LEU A 243 16.18 0.07 14.47
C LEU A 243 16.56 -1.19 15.26
N VAL A 244 15.60 -1.84 15.92
CA VAL A 244 15.84 -3.05 16.75
C VAL A 244 16.33 -4.22 15.89
N LEU A 245 15.85 -4.33 14.65
CA LEU A 245 16.29 -5.35 13.69
C LEU A 245 17.64 -5.01 13.03
N GLY A 246 18.28 -3.89 13.39
CA GLY A 246 19.58 -3.50 12.84
C GLY A 246 19.52 -2.97 11.40
N LYS A 247 18.35 -2.58 10.92
CA LYS A 247 18.14 -2.02 9.56
C LYS A 247 18.33 -0.49 9.50
N ASP A 248 18.47 0.18 10.65
CA ASP A 248 18.75 1.62 10.75
C ASP A 248 20.21 1.89 11.11
N ASN A 249 21.06 2.10 10.09
CA ASN A 249 22.48 2.36 10.27
C ASN A 249 22.70 3.61 11.15
N TYR A 250 23.45 3.44 12.24
CA TYR A 250 23.72 4.47 13.25
C TYR A 250 22.45 5.10 13.87
N CYS A 251 21.31 4.40 13.81
CA CYS A 251 20.02 4.87 14.34
C CYS A 251 19.56 6.22 13.74
N LEU A 252 20.04 6.58 12.54
CA LEU A 252 19.87 7.91 11.98
C LEU A 252 18.42 8.20 11.59
N ASN A 253 17.71 7.22 11.04
CA ASN A 253 16.32 7.41 10.63
C ASN A 253 15.43 7.60 11.85
N PHE A 254 15.63 6.82 12.92
CA PHE A 254 14.88 6.98 14.17
C PHE A 254 15.14 8.35 14.82
N ILE A 255 16.41 8.77 14.90
CA ILE A 255 16.79 10.08 15.45
C ILE A 255 16.22 11.23 14.60
N LYS A 256 16.25 11.09 13.27
CA LYS A 256 15.70 12.09 12.34
C LYS A 256 14.19 12.22 12.54
N ALA A 257 13.44 11.12 12.55
CA ALA A 257 12.00 11.11 12.75
C ALA A 257 11.60 11.75 14.09
N TYR A 258 12.37 11.51 15.15
CA TYR A 258 12.13 12.17 16.44
C TYR A 258 12.35 13.69 16.36
N ARG A 259 13.44 14.12 15.72
CA ARG A 259 13.79 15.55 15.59
C ARG A 259 12.83 16.33 14.68
N SER A 260 12.28 15.69 13.65
CA SER A 260 11.28 16.29 12.76
C SER A 260 9.88 16.30 13.37
N GLY A 261 9.67 15.67 14.53
CA GLY A 261 8.36 15.57 15.16
C GLY A 261 7.44 14.52 14.52
N GLU A 262 7.93 13.68 13.61
CA GLU A 262 7.19 12.56 13.03
C GLU A 262 6.82 11.52 14.10
N ILE A 263 7.65 11.35 15.14
CA ILE A 263 7.43 10.41 16.26
C ILE A 263 7.62 11.07 17.63
N GLY A 264 7.11 10.44 18.68
CA GLY A 264 7.21 10.92 20.07
C GLY A 264 6.12 11.93 20.46
N VAL A 265 6.13 12.40 21.72
CA VAL A 265 5.15 13.39 22.19
C VAL A 265 5.38 14.72 21.46
N LEU A 266 4.32 15.32 20.90
CA LEU A 266 4.39 16.68 20.38
C LEU A 266 4.83 17.58 21.53
N GLN A 267 6.00 18.20 21.41
CA GLN A 267 6.39 19.21 22.40
C GLN A 267 5.37 20.33 22.30
N GLU A 268 4.61 20.55 23.37
CA GLU A 268 3.85 21.80 23.49
C GLU A 268 4.88 22.92 23.35
N THR A 269 4.78 23.69 22.27
CA THR A 269 5.49 24.96 22.17
C THR A 269 5.15 25.74 23.43
N LYS A 270 6.12 25.85 24.35
CA LYS A 270 6.02 26.77 25.48
C LYS A 270 5.82 28.16 24.87
N LYS A 271 4.57 28.63 24.91
CA LYS A 271 4.22 30.02 24.64
C LYS A 271 4.91 30.94 25.65
#